data_AF-A0A920BQV3-F1
#
_entry.id   AF-A0A920BQV3-F1
#
_cell.length_a   1.000
_cell.length_b   1.000
_cell.length_c   1.000
_cell.angle_alpha   90.00
_cell.angle_beta   90.00
_cell.angle_gamma   90.00
#
_symmetry.space_group_name_H-M   'P 1'
#
loop_
_entity.id
_entity.type
_entity.pdbx_description
1 polymer ?
#
loop_
_entity_poly.entity_id
_entity_poly.type
_entity_poly.pdbx_seq_one_letter_code
_entity_poly.pdbx_strand_id
1 'polypeptide(L)'
;MGIKHLAEKNETFEIPGKGIRCVSDRPWITTAETCECALAFQSIGETQHALQLFKQIQKFRNDKGQYLTGVVYPESVSFPEEEYSTYSAAAVVLAADSLMGITKASQLFSNHEFLPVL
;
A
#
# COMPACT_ATOMS: atom_id res chain seq x y z
N MET A 1 3.27 2.59 20.19
CA MET A 1 4.14 3.16 19.15
C MET A 1 3.96 2.31 17.89
N GLY A 2 3.79 2.92 16.71
CA GLY A 2 3.29 2.24 15.49
C GLY A 2 4.00 0.93 15.11
N ILE A 3 5.29 0.81 15.39
CA ILE A 3 6.11 -0.41 15.19
C ILE A 3 5.44 -1.65 15.80
N LYS A 4 5.03 -1.58 17.08
CA LYS A 4 4.42 -2.72 17.77
C LYS A 4 3.11 -3.13 17.11
N HIS A 5 2.30 -2.16 16.69
CA HIS A 5 1.01 -2.41 16.06
C HIS A 5 1.17 -3.10 14.69
N LEU A 6 2.08 -2.61 13.85
CA LEU A 6 2.34 -3.22 12.54
C LEU A 6 2.91 -4.64 12.69
N ALA A 7 3.85 -4.86 13.63
CA ALA A 7 4.40 -6.18 13.90
C ALA A 7 3.35 -7.19 14.38
N GLU A 8 2.46 -6.80 15.30
CA GLU A 8 1.39 -7.65 15.82
C GLU A 8 0.35 -8.05 14.76
N LYS A 9 0.17 -7.23 13.72
CA LYS A 9 -0.83 -7.44 12.67
C LYS A 9 -0.26 -8.05 11.40
N ASN A 10 1.07 -8.11 11.27
CA ASN A 10 1.75 -8.53 10.06
C ASN A 10 1.26 -9.91 9.56
N GLU A 11 1.31 -10.95 10.40
CA GLU A 11 0.89 -12.32 10.03
C GLU A 11 -0.58 -12.40 9.59
N THR A 12 -1.42 -11.48 10.06
CA THR A 12 -2.85 -11.43 9.73
C THR A 12 -3.11 -10.78 8.38
N PHE A 13 -2.36 -9.76 7.98
CA PHE A 13 -2.68 -8.95 6.81
C PHE A 13 -1.68 -9.04 5.67
N GLU A 14 -0.39 -9.23 5.94
CA GLU A 14 0.61 -9.34 4.89
C GLU A 14 0.69 -10.77 4.38
N ILE A 15 0.49 -10.93 3.07
CA ILE A 15 0.78 -12.21 2.40
C ILE A 15 2.16 -12.06 1.75
N PRO A 16 3.16 -12.89 2.15
CA PRO A 16 4.53 -12.78 1.66
C PRO A 16 4.64 -12.74 0.13
N GLY A 17 5.29 -11.69 -0.39
CA GLY A 17 5.47 -11.48 -1.82
C GLY A 17 4.20 -11.10 -2.58
N LYS A 18 3.06 -10.90 -1.89
CA LYS A 18 1.79 -10.60 -2.53
C LYS A 18 1.29 -9.18 -2.25
N GLY A 19 1.27 -8.74 -1.00
CA GLY A 19 0.79 -7.43 -0.55
C GLY A 19 -0.03 -7.56 0.73
N ILE A 20 -0.93 -6.60 0.96
CA ILE A 20 -1.76 -6.49 2.16
C ILE A 20 -3.21 -6.87 1.87
N ARG A 21 -3.81 -7.63 2.79
CA ARG A 21 -5.24 -7.96 2.78
C ARG A 21 -6.08 -6.75 3.17
N CYS A 22 -7.20 -6.53 2.48
CA CYS A 22 -8.18 -5.52 2.91
C CYS A 22 -9.04 -5.96 4.11
N VAL A 23 -9.23 -7.27 4.30
CA VAL A 23 -9.94 -7.86 5.45
C VAL A 23 -9.22 -9.12 5.94
N SER A 24 -9.31 -9.42 7.24
CA SER A 24 -8.51 -10.48 7.88
C SER A 24 -8.91 -11.91 7.51
N ASP A 25 -10.16 -12.12 7.10
CA ASP A 25 -10.76 -13.43 6.85
C ASP A 25 -10.82 -13.81 5.36
N ARG A 26 -10.36 -12.93 4.47
CA ARG A 26 -10.33 -13.16 3.01
C ARG A 26 -8.93 -12.96 2.44
N PRO A 27 -8.50 -13.76 1.46
CA PRO A 27 -7.18 -13.65 0.85
C PRO A 27 -7.16 -12.60 -0.28
N TRP A 28 -7.84 -11.48 -0.09
CA TRP A 28 -7.97 -10.40 -1.07
C TRP A 28 -6.86 -9.39 -0.86
N ILE A 29 -5.90 -9.35 -1.78
CA ILE A 29 -4.84 -8.35 -1.75
C ILE A 29 -5.25 -7.16 -2.61
N THR A 30 -5.23 -5.97 -2.04
CA THR A 30 -5.70 -4.75 -2.69
C THR A 30 -4.58 -3.74 -2.84
N THR A 31 -4.63 -2.98 -3.94
CA THR A 31 -3.61 -1.97 -4.25
C THR A 31 -3.57 -0.88 -3.20
N ALA A 32 -4.74 -0.33 -2.85
CA ALA A 32 -4.84 0.81 -1.93
C ALA A 32 -4.28 0.46 -0.54
N GLU A 33 -4.77 -0.60 0.09
CA GLU A 33 -4.34 -1.02 1.43
C GLU A 33 -2.87 -1.40 1.48
N THR A 34 -2.32 -1.96 0.39
CA THR A 34 -0.88 -2.23 0.31
C THR A 34 -0.06 -0.94 0.24
N CYS A 35 -0.51 0.06 -0.54
CA CYS A 35 0.13 1.38 -0.60
C CYS A 35 0.01 2.15 0.72
N GLU A 36 -1.15 2.12 1.37
CA GLU A 36 -1.39 2.75 2.67
C GLU A 36 -0.54 2.11 3.77
N CYS A 37 -0.41 0.78 3.77
CA CYS A 37 0.50 0.09 4.68
C CYS A 37 1.96 0.45 4.41
N ALA A 38 2.37 0.58 3.15
CA ALA A 38 3.70 1.09 2.80
C ALA A 38 3.94 2.49 3.38
N LEU A 39 2.95 3.39 3.30
CA LEU A 39 3.02 4.70 3.95
C LEU A 39 3.14 4.60 5.48
N ALA A 40 2.43 3.67 6.11
CA ALA A 40 2.52 3.43 7.55
C ALA A 40 3.91 2.91 7.97
N PHE A 41 4.52 2.01 7.19
CA PHE A 41 5.91 1.58 7.42
C PHE A 41 6.90 2.73 7.17
N GLN A 42 6.66 3.55 6.14
CA GLN A 42 7.48 4.73 5.87
C GLN A 42 7.44 5.73 7.04
N SER A 43 6.28 5.92 7.68
CA SER A 43 6.14 6.87 8.81
C SER A 43 6.87 6.44 10.09
N ILE A 44 7.22 5.16 10.22
CA ILE A 44 8.01 4.63 11.35
C ILE A 44 9.48 4.41 10.99
N GLY A 45 9.93 4.83 9.80
CA GLY A 45 11.31 4.69 9.35
C GLY A 45 11.66 3.33 8.74
N GLU A 46 10.69 2.42 8.57
CA GLU A 46 10.87 1.09 7.96
C GLU A 46 10.79 1.16 6.42
N THR A 47 11.60 2.03 5.82
CA THR A 47 11.55 2.37 4.39
C THR A 47 11.80 1.16 3.48
N GLN A 48 12.65 0.22 3.89
CA GLN A 48 12.95 -0.96 3.07
C GLN A 48 11.72 -1.87 2.94
N HIS A 49 10.97 -2.06 4.02
CA HIS A 49 9.73 -2.86 4.00
C HIS A 49 8.64 -2.14 3.20
N ALA A 50 8.50 -0.83 3.38
CA ALA A 50 7.60 -0.01 2.59
C ALA A 50 7.87 -0.11 1.07
N LEU A 51 9.14 -0.06 0.66
CA LEU A 51 9.55 -0.28 -0.74
C LEU A 51 9.23 -1.69 -1.24
N GLN A 52 9.30 -2.71 -0.40
CA GLN A 52 8.94 -4.08 -0.78
C GLN A 52 7.44 -4.20 -1.06
N LEU A 53 6.59 -3.68 -0.18
CA LEU A 53 5.14 -3.62 -0.40
C LEU A 53 4.80 -2.86 -1.69
N PHE A 54 5.42 -1.70 -1.91
CA PHE A 54 5.21 -0.90 -3.11
C PHE A 54 5.68 -1.61 -4.40
N LYS A 55 6.77 -2.39 -4.33
CA LYS A 55 7.21 -3.23 -5.46
C LYS A 55 6.22 -4.36 -5.76
N GLN A 56 5.62 -4.96 -4.73
CA GLN A 56 4.67 -6.07 -4.91
C GLN A 56 3.43 -5.63 -5.70
N ILE A 57 2.88 -4.43 -5.45
CA ILE A 57 1.70 -3.93 -6.20
C ILE A 57 1.99 -3.56 -7.66
N GLN A 58 3.26 -3.45 -8.07
CA GLN A 58 3.59 -3.11 -9.47
C GLN A 58 3.06 -4.16 -10.46
N LYS A 59 2.91 -5.42 -10.02
CA LYS A 59 2.32 -6.49 -10.85
C LYS A 59 0.84 -6.28 -11.16
N PHE A 60 0.14 -5.40 -10.43
CA PHE A 60 -1.27 -5.06 -10.67
C PHE A 60 -1.42 -3.94 -11.70
N ARG A 61 -0.30 -3.34 -12.14
CA ARG A 61 -0.29 -2.27 -13.13
C ARG A 61 -0.41 -2.86 -14.54
N ASN A 62 -1.39 -2.38 -15.31
CA ASN A 62 -1.51 -2.74 -16.72
C ASN A 62 -0.66 -1.83 -17.64
N ASP A 63 -0.67 -2.11 -18.94
CA ASP A 63 0.05 -1.37 -19.98
C ASP A 63 -0.41 0.09 -20.12
N LYS A 64 -1.67 0.38 -19.81
CA LYS A 64 -2.25 1.74 -19.73
C LYS A 64 -1.88 2.46 -18.44
N GLY A 65 -1.16 1.81 -17.52
CA GLY A 65 -0.71 2.36 -16.26
C GLY A 65 -1.76 2.41 -15.15
N GLN A 66 -2.91 1.77 -15.35
CA GLN A 66 -3.95 1.61 -14.34
C GLN A 66 -3.59 0.45 -13.42
N TYR A 67 -4.06 0.48 -12.18
CA TYR A 67 -3.84 -0.59 -11.20
C TYR A 67 -5.15 -1.31 -10.91
N LEU A 68 -5.13 -2.64 -10.92
CA LEU A 68 -6.26 -3.43 -10.43
C LEU A 68 -6.58 -3.03 -8.99
N THR A 69 -7.86 -2.95 -8.65
CA THR A 69 -8.31 -2.70 -7.29
C THR A 69 -7.78 -3.78 -6.34
N GLY A 70 -7.92 -5.05 -6.71
CA GLY A 70 -7.43 -6.16 -5.93
C GLY A 70 -7.38 -7.49 -6.67
N VAL A 71 -6.76 -8.47 -6.03
CA VAL A 71 -6.56 -9.84 -6.53
C VAL A 71 -6.79 -10.84 -5.41
N VAL A 72 -7.52 -11.91 -5.70
CA VAL A 72 -7.74 -13.05 -4.82
C VAL A 72 -6.58 -14.04 -4.98
N TYR A 73 -6.00 -14.50 -3.87
CA TYR A 73 -5.03 -15.59 -3.87
C TYR A 73 -5.59 -16.86 -3.22
N PRO A 74 -5.19 -18.06 -3.68
CA PRO A 74 -4.14 -18.34 -4.67
C PRO A 74 -4.55 -18.21 -6.15
N GLU A 75 -5.84 -18.09 -6.45
CA GLU A 75 -6.41 -18.14 -7.81
C GLU A 75 -5.85 -17.07 -8.75
N SER A 76 -5.31 -15.98 -8.19
CA SER A 76 -4.70 -14.87 -8.92
C SER A 76 -5.67 -14.20 -9.89
N VAL A 77 -6.94 -14.08 -9.48
CA VAL A 77 -8.02 -13.43 -10.23
C VAL A 77 -8.34 -12.07 -9.65
N SER A 78 -8.72 -11.10 -10.49
CA SER A 78 -9.10 -9.77 -10.05
C SER A 78 -10.36 -9.79 -9.18
N PHE A 79 -10.39 -8.95 -8.14
CA PHE A 79 -11.57 -8.69 -7.32
C PHE A 79 -11.59 -7.24 -6.83
N PRO A 80 -12.65 -6.46 -7.12
CA PRO A 80 -13.74 -6.76 -8.07
C PRO A 80 -13.24 -7.07 -9.50
N GLU A 81 -14.06 -7.76 -10.30
CA GLU A 81 -13.65 -8.25 -11.63
C GLU A 81 -13.20 -7.11 -12.54
N GLU A 82 -11.95 -7.18 -13.03
CA GLU A 82 -11.29 -6.21 -13.90
C GLU A 82 -11.48 -4.74 -13.48
N GLU A 83 -11.62 -4.47 -12.18
CA GLU A 83 -11.83 -3.12 -11.68
C GLU A 83 -10.50 -2.37 -11.54
N TYR A 84 -10.48 -1.14 -12.03
CA TYR A 84 -9.36 -0.20 -11.91
C TYR A 84 -9.82 1.07 -11.23
N SER A 85 -9.90 1.05 -9.90
CA SER A 85 -10.45 2.17 -9.14
C SER A 85 -9.53 3.39 -9.08
N THR A 86 -10.12 4.58 -9.07
CA THR A 86 -9.39 5.85 -8.96
C THR A 86 -8.73 6.03 -7.59
N TYR A 87 -9.31 5.49 -6.52
CA TYR A 87 -8.71 5.53 -5.19
C TYR A 87 -7.45 4.67 -5.10
N SER A 88 -7.39 3.53 -5.80
CA SER A 88 -6.16 2.72 -5.89
C SER A 88 -5.04 3.48 -6.60
N ALA A 89 -5.38 4.16 -7.70
CA ALA A 89 -4.42 5.02 -8.40
C ALA A 89 -3.93 6.18 -7.51
N ALA A 90 -4.82 6.79 -6.73
CA ALA A 90 -4.46 7.84 -5.79
C ALA A 90 -3.48 7.32 -4.71
N ALA A 91 -3.77 6.18 -4.09
CA ALA A 91 -2.90 5.56 -3.10
C ALA A 91 -1.51 5.25 -3.65
N VAL A 92 -1.43 4.76 -4.90
CA VAL A 92 -0.14 4.53 -5.58
C VAL A 92 0.65 5.82 -5.73
N VAL A 93 0.02 6.91 -6.18
CA VAL A 93 0.72 8.20 -6.38
C VAL A 93 1.22 8.74 -5.04
N LEU A 94 0.41 8.67 -3.98
CA LEU A 94 0.80 9.10 -2.64
C LEU A 94 1.97 8.28 -2.08
N ALA A 95 1.91 6.95 -2.21
CA ALA A 95 2.99 6.06 -1.79
C ALA A 95 4.27 6.31 -2.59
N ALA A 96 4.16 6.47 -3.92
CA ALA A 96 5.30 6.76 -4.77
C ALA A 96 5.98 8.09 -4.38
N ASP A 97 5.20 9.15 -4.20
CA ASP A 97 5.74 10.46 -3.80
C ASP A 97 6.43 10.40 -2.44
N SER A 98 5.82 9.73 -1.46
CA SER A 98 6.39 9.59 -0.11
C SER A 98 7.67 8.77 -0.08
N LEU A 99 7.72 7.67 -0.83
CA LEU A 99 8.89 6.79 -0.90
C LEU A 99 10.05 7.39 -1.69
N MET A 100 9.75 8.13 -2.76
CA MET A 100 10.76 8.68 -3.67
C MET A 100 11.13 10.14 -3.36
N GLY A 101 10.36 10.84 -2.53
CA GLY A 101 10.61 12.24 -2.17
C GLY A 101 10.47 13.20 -3.36
N ILE A 102 9.50 12.97 -4.26
CA ILE A 102 9.42 13.68 -5.56
C ILE A 102 8.98 15.13 -5.34
N THR A 103 7.97 15.34 -4.50
CA THR A 103 7.38 16.65 -4.23
C THR A 103 7.74 17.15 -2.83
N LYS A 104 7.55 18.45 -2.60
CA LYS A 104 7.63 19.07 -1.27
C LYS A 104 6.59 18.53 -0.28
N ALA A 105 5.53 17.90 -0.78
CA ALA A 105 4.48 17.28 0.03
C ALA A 105 4.73 15.77 0.30
N SER A 106 5.85 15.21 -0.15
CA SER A 106 6.18 13.78 0.04
C SER A 106 6.14 13.31 1.50
N GLN A 107 6.34 14.22 2.44
CA GLN A 107 6.31 13.91 3.87
C GLN A 107 4.92 14.04 4.52
N LEU A 108 3.88 14.38 3.76
CA LEU A 108 2.53 14.63 4.26
C LEU A 108 1.97 13.47 5.11
N PHE A 109 2.24 12.23 4.71
CA PHE A 109 1.73 11.03 5.40
C PHE A 109 2.78 10.27 6.22
N SER A 110 4.06 10.63 6.11
CA SER A 110 5.16 9.98 6.82
C SER A 110 5.73 10.81 7.97
N ASN A 111 5.57 12.13 7.94
CA ASN A 111 5.98 13.01 9.03
C ASN A 111 4.76 13.48 9.82
N HIS A 112 4.68 13.05 11.08
CA HIS A 112 3.58 13.39 12.00
C HIS A 112 3.51 14.87 12.40
N GLU A 113 4.52 15.68 12.07
CA GLU A 113 4.58 17.12 12.32
C GLU A 113 4.28 17.96 11.08
N PHE A 114 4.06 17.33 9.92
CA PHE A 114 3.89 18.05 8.65
C PHE A 114 2.65 18.94 8.65
N LEU A 115 1.54 18.45 9.21
CA LEU A 115 0.29 19.19 9.29
C LEU A 115 0.32 20.13 10.50
N PRO A 116 0.03 21.44 10.30
CA PRO A 116 -0.05 22.37 11.42
C PRO A 116 -1.24 22.00 12.32
N VAL A 117 -1.09 22.25 13.62
CA VAL A 117 -2.23 22.31 14.54
C VAL A 117 -2.99 23.61 14.20
N LEU A 118 -4.28 23.49 13.89
CA LEU A 118 -5.17 24.63 13.65
C LEU A 118 -5.70 25.21 14.97
#